data_AF-A0A5K1G304-F1
#
_entry.id   AF-A0A5K1G304-F1
#
_cell.length_a   1.000
_cell.length_b   1.000
_cell.length_c   1.000
_cell.angle_alpha   90.00
_cell.angle_beta   90.00
_cell.angle_gamma   90.00
#
_symmetry.space_group_name_H-M   'P 1'
#
loop_
_entity.id
_entity.type
_entity.pdbx_description
1 polymer ?
#
loop_
_entity_poly.entity_id
_entity_poly.type
_entity_poly.pdbx_seq_one_letter_code
_entity_poly.pdbx_strand_id
1 'polypeptide(L)' 'IRDAYMLKIFENNGSRLPSWCRAKDGQPFCQILGEYYMEFPEYNTIRPYSRMNENCPSLPPTYKRPLGC' A
#
# COMPACT_ATOMS: atom_id res chain seq x y z
N ILE A 1 -9.52 7.24 5.58
CA ILE A 1 -9.51 5.82 5.09
C ILE A 1 -8.05 5.36 4.98
N ARG A 2 -7.76 4.06 5.06
CA ARG A 2 -6.44 3.51 4.69
C ARG A 2 -6.60 2.78 3.37
N ASP A 3 -5.69 3.05 2.46
CA ASP A 3 -5.67 2.37 1.16
C ASP A 3 -4.96 1.03 1.28
N ALA A 4 -5.33 0.09 0.42
CA ALA A 4 -4.77 -1.26 0.44
C ALA A 4 -3.25 -1.27 0.20
N TYR A 5 -2.71 -0.32 -0.59
CA TYR A 5 -1.28 -0.23 -0.89
C TYR A 5 -0.42 0.08 0.35
N MET A 6 -1.01 0.62 1.41
CA MET A 6 -0.32 0.93 2.67
C MET A 6 -0.05 -0.33 3.50
N LEU A 7 -0.83 -1.40 3.27
CA LEU A 7 -0.71 -2.64 4.02
C LEU A 7 0.60 -3.36 3.71
N LYS A 8 1.24 -3.87 4.75
CA LYS A 8 2.50 -4.62 4.67
C LYS A 8 2.28 -6.07 4.24
N ILE A 9 1.65 -6.26 3.10
CA ILE A 9 1.28 -7.56 2.52
C ILE A 9 1.98 -7.82 1.18
N PHE A 10 2.66 -6.81 0.62
CA PHE A 10 3.35 -6.92 -0.65
C PHE A 10 4.81 -7.37 -0.44
N GLU A 11 5.32 -8.20 -1.35
CA GLU A 11 6.70 -8.66 -1.34
C GLU A 11 7.65 -7.47 -1.54
N ASN A 12 8.54 -7.27 -0.56
CA ASN A 12 9.51 -6.18 -0.56
C ASN A 12 10.92 -6.63 -0.95
N ASN A 13 11.18 -7.94 -0.95
CA ASN A 13 12.45 -8.48 -1.38
C ASN A 13 12.50 -8.54 -2.90
N GLY A 14 13.20 -7.57 -3.50
CA GLY A 14 13.42 -7.51 -4.93
C GLY A 14 13.94 -8.81 -5.54
N SER A 15 14.68 -9.62 -4.79
CA SER A 15 15.19 -10.92 -5.28
C SER A 15 14.10 -11.96 -5.54
N ARG A 16 12.92 -11.82 -4.92
CA ARG A 16 11.75 -12.69 -5.10
C ARG A 16 10.79 -12.18 -6.17
N LEU A 17 11.01 -10.96 -6.67
CA LEU A 17 10.19 -10.37 -7.71
C LEU A 17 10.61 -10.92 -9.09
N PRO A 18 9.67 -11.02 -10.05
CA PRO A 18 9.99 -11.37 -11.42
C PRO A 18 11.06 -10.45 -12.03
N SER A 19 11.87 -11.00 -12.94
CA SER A 19 12.99 -10.28 -13.57
C SER A 19 12.54 -9.00 -14.30
N TRP A 20 11.37 -9.03 -14.95
CA TRP A 20 10.81 -7.85 -15.62
C TRP A 20 10.46 -6.71 -14.65
N CYS A 21 10.16 -7.02 -13.39
CA CYS A 21 9.86 -6.02 -12.37
C CYS A 21 11.14 -5.45 -11.74
N ARG A 22 12.12 -6.31 -11.45
CA ARG A 22 13.42 -5.88 -10.91
C ARG A 22 14.15 -4.88 -11.81
N ALA A 23 13.89 -4.93 -13.11
CA ALA A 23 14.61 -4.18 -14.13
C ALA A 23 14.17 -2.71 -14.25
N LYS A 24 13.02 -2.32 -13.70
CA LYS A 24 12.46 -0.97 -13.84
C LYS A 24 12.51 -0.18 -12.54
N ASP A 25 13.25 0.92 -12.59
CA ASP A 25 12.95 2.19 -11.92
C ASP A 25 13.02 2.32 -10.40
N GLY A 26 13.74 1.46 -9.67
CA GLY A 26 14.10 1.73 -8.25
C GLY A 26 12.91 1.93 -7.29
N GLN A 27 11.69 1.71 -7.77
CA GLN A 27 10.46 1.79 -6.99
C GLN A 27 10.35 0.56 -6.09
N PRO A 28 9.73 0.69 -4.90
CA PRO A 28 9.60 -0.43 -3.97
C PRO A 28 8.52 -1.46 -4.39
N PHE A 29 7.94 -1.35 -5.59
CA PHE A 29 6.86 -2.20 -6.09
C PHE A 29 6.92 -2.42 -7.61
N CYS A 30 6.20 -3.44 -8.08
CA CYS A 30 6.04 -3.74 -9.50
C CYS A 30 4.78 -3.06 -10.07
N GLN A 31 4.93 -2.08 -10.94
CA GLN A 31 3.82 -1.59 -11.75
C GLN A 31 3.76 -2.35 -13.07
N ILE A 32 2.66 -3.06 -13.32
CA ILE A 32 2.56 -4.03 -14.43
C ILE A 32 2.23 -3.33 -15.76
N LEU A 33 1.46 -2.24 -15.72
CA LEU A 33 0.92 -1.52 -16.90
C LEU A 33 0.66 -0.03 -16.59
N GLY A 34 0.52 0.78 -17.63
CA GLY A 34 0.15 2.20 -17.56
C GLY A 34 1.18 3.12 -18.23
N GLU A 35 0.71 4.25 -18.75
CA GLU A 35 1.56 5.32 -19.29
C GLU A 35 2.23 6.14 -18.17
N TYR A 36 1.56 6.24 -17.03
CA TYR A 36 1.99 7.05 -15.89
C TYR A 36 2.55 6.18 -14.77
N TYR A 37 3.61 6.67 -14.13
CA TYR A 37 4.10 6.11 -12.89
C TYR A 37 3.24 6.60 -11.73
N MET A 38 2.77 5.68 -10.91
CA MET A 38 2.02 6.03 -9.71
C MET A 38 2.95 6.23 -8.52
N GLU A 39 2.59 7.19 -7.67
CA GLU A 39 3.21 7.36 -6.36
C GLU A 39 2.26 6.81 -5.28
N PHE A 40 2.78 5.93 -4.44
CA PHE A 40 2.05 5.35 -3.33
C PHE A 40 2.66 5.82 -2.01
N PRO A 41 2.19 6.93 -1.42
CA PRO A 41 2.67 7.37 -0.12
C PRO A 41 2.41 6.28 0.93
N GLU A 42 3.31 6.11 1.89
CA GLU A 42 3.19 5.07 2.94
C GLU A 42 3.05 3.62 2.42
N TYR A 43 3.51 3.35 1.19
CA TYR A 43 3.49 2.00 0.61
C TYR A 43 4.12 0.94 1.53
N ASN A 44 3.39 -0.15 1.75
CA ASN A 44 3.88 -1.35 2.46
C ASN A 44 4.42 -1.07 3.89
N THR A 45 3.93 -0.01 4.56
CA THR A 45 4.41 0.42 5.87
C THR A 45 3.62 -0.20 7.04
N ILE A 46 2.34 -0.54 6.83
CA ILE A 46 1.41 -0.86 7.93
C ILE A 46 1.23 -2.35 8.05
N ARG A 47 1.76 -2.95 9.11
CA ARG A 47 1.51 -4.37 9.40
C ARG A 47 0.03 -4.59 9.73
N PRO A 48 -0.65 -5.55 9.08
CA PRO A 48 -1.99 -5.94 9.48
C PRO A 48 -2.04 -6.32 10.96
N TYR A 49 -3.10 -5.91 11.65
CA TYR A 49 -3.35 -6.25 13.04
C TYR A 49 -4.79 -6.70 13.23
N SER A 50 -5.05 -7.42 14.30
CA SER A 50 -6.39 -7.95 14.59
C SER A 50 -7.42 -6.84 14.72
N ARG A 51 -8.60 -7.05 14.11
CA ARG A 51 -9.73 -6.11 14.13
C ARG A 51 -9.41 -4.73 13.53
N MET A 52 -8.40 -4.67 12.66
CA MET A 52 -8.06 -3.46 11.92
C MET A 52 -9.26 -2.95 11.14
N ASN A 53 -9.50 -1.64 11.24
CA ASN A 53 -10.56 -0.94 10.52
C ASN A 53 -12.01 -1.38 10.79
N GLU A 54 -12.27 -2.36 11.66
CA GLU A 54 -13.64 -2.83 11.97
C GLU A 54 -14.53 -1.73 12.59
N ASN A 55 -13.92 -0.88 13.43
CA ASN A 55 -14.63 0.20 14.13
C ASN A 55 -14.28 1.59 13.57
N CYS A 56 -13.61 1.65 12.41
CA CYS A 56 -13.10 2.90 11.88
C CYS A 56 -14.14 3.61 11.01
N PRO A 57 -14.40 4.90 11.25
CA PRO A 57 -15.33 5.67 10.43
C PRO A 57 -14.81 5.75 8.98
N SER A 58 -15.66 5.35 8.05
CA SER A 58 -15.41 5.37 6.61
C SER A 58 -16.42 6.23 5.85
N LEU A 59 -17.31 6.90 6.56
CA LEU A 59 -18.40 7.67 5.95
C LEU A 59 -18.00 9.14 5.70
N PRO A 60 -18.55 9.75 4.64
CA PRO A 60 -18.44 11.19 4.39
C PRO A 60 -19.06 12.00 5.54
N PRO A 61 -18.75 13.31 5.66
CA PRO A 61 -17.99 14.13 4.70
C PRO A 61 -16.48 14.19 4.94
N THR A 62 -15.99 13.91 6.15
CA THR A 62 -14.60 14.23 6.52
C THR A 62 -13.63 13.05 6.48
N TYR A 63 -14.11 11.80 6.34
CA TYR A 63 -13.28 10.58 6.30
C TYR A 63 -12.18 10.52 7.38
N LYS A 64 -12.42 11.18 8.52
CA LYS A 64 -11.45 11.38 9.58
C LYS A 64 -11.11 10.05 10.23
N ARG A 65 -9.83 9.77 10.40
CA ARG A 65 -9.33 8.52 11.01
C ARG A 65 -8.84 8.83 12.44
N PRO A 66 -9.57 8.41 13.50
CA PRO A 66 -9.15 8.66 14.89
C PRO A 66 -7.83 7.94 15.23
N LEU A 67 -7.14 8.39 16.28
CA LEU A 67 -6.02 7.64 16.85
C LEU A 67 -6.50 6.26 17.35
N GLY A 68 -5.80 5.19 16.98
CA GLY A 68 -6.19 3.81 17.31
C GLY A 68 -7.10 3.16 16.27
N CYS A 69 -7.65 3.97 15.36
CA CYS A 69 -7.70 3.58 13.97
C CYS A 69 -6.31 3.80 13.39
#